data_AF-A0A9P9I0Y3-F1
#
_entry.id   AF-A0A9P9I0Y3-F1
#
_cell.length_a   1.000
_cell.length_b   1.000
_cell.length_c   1.000
_cell.angle_alpha   90.00
_cell.angle_beta   90.00
_cell.angle_gamma   90.00
#
_symmetry.space_group_name_H-M   'P 1'
#
loop_
_entity.id
_entity.type
_entity.pdbx_description
1 polymer ?
#
loop_
_entity_poly.entity_id
_entity_poly.type
_entity_poly.pdbx_seq_one_letter_code
_entity_poly.pdbx_strand_id
1 'polypeptide(L)'
;LRNFLHLVEAVDLAFRSETYRERWDAVGKHVVNFLQSSAELYPSIPGRPNDHFIIHQPRLLERFGPSRGWSSFAPERWNAMLMAQPTNHKIG
;
A
#
# COMPACT_ATOMS: atom_id res chain seq x y z
N LEU A 1 -11.00 -12.57 11.82
CA LEU A 1 -10.48 -13.05 10.51
C LEU A 1 -10.97 -12.21 9.32
N ARG A 2 -12.27 -11.90 9.21
CA ARG A 2 -12.83 -11.17 8.05
C ARG A 2 -12.18 -9.80 7.77
N ASN A 3 -11.92 -9.01 8.82
CA ASN A 3 -11.19 -7.75 8.71
C ASN A 3 -9.84 -7.93 7.98
N PHE A 4 -9.02 -8.89 8.43
CA PHE A 4 -7.74 -9.20 7.81
C PHE A 4 -7.88 -9.65 6.35
N LEU A 5 -8.90 -10.44 6.01
CA LEU A 5 -9.14 -10.85 4.63
C LEU A 5 -9.41 -9.66 3.71
N HIS A 6 -10.17 -8.64 4.17
CA HIS A 6 -10.35 -7.42 3.38
C HIS A 6 -9.02 -6.71 3.10
N LEU A 7 -8.10 -6.66 4.08
CA LEU A 7 -6.77 -6.10 3.84
C LEU A 7 -5.98 -6.91 2.81
N VAL A 8 -5.98 -8.24 2.92
CA VAL A 8 -5.27 -9.13 1.98
C VAL A 8 -5.79 -8.95 0.56
N GLU A 9 -7.12 -8.96 0.37
CA GLU A 9 -7.74 -8.78 -0.95
C GLU A 9 -7.42 -7.40 -1.55
N ALA A 10 -7.47 -6.33 -0.75
CA ALA A 10 -7.10 -4.99 -1.22
C ALA A 10 -5.65 -4.93 -1.71
N VAL A 11 -4.72 -5.53 -0.97
CA VAL A 11 -3.29 -5.56 -1.33
C VAL A 11 -3.04 -6.41 -2.57
N ASP A 12 -3.61 -7.62 -2.64
CA ASP A 12 -3.45 -8.48 -3.81
C ASP A 12 -3.92 -7.79 -5.10
N LEU A 13 -5.14 -7.25 -5.08
CA LEU A 13 -5.71 -6.53 -6.22
C LEU A 13 -4.89 -5.30 -6.61
N ALA A 14 -4.33 -4.55 -5.64
CA ALA A 14 -3.51 -3.37 -5.90
C ALA A 14 -2.15 -3.69 -6.54
N PHE A 15 -1.65 -4.92 -6.40
CA PHE A 15 -0.32 -5.35 -6.87
C PHE A 15 -0.34 -6.12 -8.20
N ARG A 16 -1.50 -6.56 -8.67
CA ARG A 16 -1.66 -7.23 -9.96
C ARG A 16 -1.37 -6.27 -11.12
N SER A 17 -0.74 -6.78 -12.17
CA SER A 17 -0.27 -6.00 -13.33
C SER A 17 -1.39 -5.49 -14.24
N GLU A 18 -2.54 -6.17 -14.29
CA GLU A 18 -3.65 -5.77 -15.15
C GLU A 18 -4.40 -4.57 -14.56
N THR A 19 -5.03 -3.76 -15.40
CA THR A 19 -5.72 -2.54 -14.97
C THR A 19 -7.10 -2.46 -15.61
N TYR A 20 -8.14 -2.43 -14.78
CA TYR A 20 -9.53 -2.16 -15.20
C TYR A 20 -10.29 -1.53 -14.04
N ARG A 21 -11.35 -0.79 -14.35
CA ARG A 21 -12.04 0.09 -13.39
C ARG A 21 -12.63 -0.69 -12.21
N GLU A 22 -13.24 -1.83 -12.48
CA GLU A 22 -13.91 -2.69 -11.50
C GLU A 22 -12.92 -3.21 -10.43
N ARG A 23 -11.65 -3.36 -10.77
CA ARG A 23 -10.60 -3.72 -9.82
C ARG A 23 -10.35 -2.62 -8.80
N TRP A 24 -10.28 -1.37 -9.25
CA TRP A 24 -10.04 -0.22 -8.38
C TRP A 24 -11.21 0.00 -7.43
N ASP A 25 -12.44 -0.19 -7.93
CA ASP A 25 -13.65 -0.19 -7.10
C ASP A 25 -13.60 -1.31 -6.05
N ALA A 26 -13.15 -2.51 -6.43
CA ALA A 26 -12.98 -3.63 -5.51
C ALA A 26 -11.92 -3.35 -4.43
N VAL A 27 -10.76 -2.76 -4.80
CA VAL A 27 -9.75 -2.29 -3.83
C VAL A 27 -10.39 -1.32 -2.84
N GLY A 28 -11.12 -0.31 -3.33
CA GLY A 28 -11.78 0.69 -2.48
C GLY A 28 -12.78 0.06 -1.51
N LYS A 29 -13.62 -0.85 -1.99
CA LYS A 29 -14.58 -1.59 -1.17
C LYS A 29 -13.88 -2.38 -0.05
N HIS A 30 -12.81 -3.09 -0.38
CA HIS A 30 -12.05 -3.86 0.60
C HIS A 30 -11.35 -2.97 1.63
N VAL A 31 -10.76 -1.84 1.20
CA VAL A 31 -10.16 -0.86 2.11
C VAL A 31 -11.20 -0.30 3.09
N VAL A 32 -12.37 0.14 2.61
CA VAL A 32 -13.43 0.69 3.47
C VAL A 32 -13.89 -0.35 4.51
N ASN A 33 -14.18 -1.58 4.06
CA ASN A 33 -14.62 -2.64 4.97
C ASN A 33 -13.54 -3.01 6.00
N PHE A 34 -12.26 -3.01 5.61
CA PHE A 34 -11.15 -3.17 6.53
C PHE A 34 -11.13 -2.05 7.58
N LEU A 35 -11.17 -0.79 7.17
CA LEU A 35 -11.09 0.34 8.11
C LEU A 35 -12.28 0.42 9.07
N GLN A 36 -13.51 0.22 8.56
CA GLN A 36 -14.72 0.22 9.38
C GLN A 36 -14.67 -0.89 10.43
N SER A 37 -14.40 -2.14 10.01
CA SER A 37 -14.30 -3.25 10.95
C SER A 37 -13.09 -3.15 11.89
N SER A 38 -12.00 -2.48 11.48
CA SER A 38 -10.87 -2.19 12.37
C SER A 38 -11.28 -1.22 13.49
N ALA A 39 -12.06 -0.17 13.17
CA ALA A 39 -12.56 0.78 14.16
C ALA A 39 -13.52 0.11 15.16
N GLU A 40 -14.34 -0.85 14.69
CA GLU A 40 -15.22 -1.65 15.54
C GLU A 40 -14.46 -2.62 16.45
N LEU A 41 -13.43 -3.30 15.91
CA LEU A 41 -12.63 -4.27 16.66
C LEU A 41 -11.71 -3.61 17.69
N TYR A 42 -11.26 -2.38 17.42
CA TYR A 42 -10.28 -1.65 18.24
C TYR A 42 -10.73 -0.21 18.54
N PRO A 43 -11.85 -0.02 19.26
CA PRO A 43 -12.46 1.30 19.44
C PRO A 43 -11.60 2.30 20.22
N SER A 44 -10.64 1.81 21.02
CA SER A 44 -9.71 2.65 21.77
C SER A 44 -8.45 3.02 20.99
N ILE A 45 -8.25 2.47 19.78
CA ILE A 45 -7.08 2.73 18.95
C ILE A 45 -7.46 3.81 17.93
N PRO A 46 -6.81 4.99 17.97
CA PRO A 46 -7.10 6.03 16.99
C PRO A 46 -6.62 5.62 15.60
N GLY A 47 -7.32 6.12 14.57
CA GLY A 47 -6.89 5.99 13.19
C GLY A 47 -5.52 6.63 12.96
N ARG A 48 -4.70 5.99 12.14
CA ARG A 48 -3.35 6.43 11.77
C ARG A 48 -3.40 7.21 10.46
N PRO A 49 -2.40 8.06 10.18
CA PRO A 49 -2.31 8.72 8.86
C PRO A 49 -2.35 7.73 7.69
N ASN A 50 -1.75 6.55 7.84
CA ASN A 50 -1.79 5.50 6.82
C ASN A 50 -3.20 4.94 6.58
N ASP A 51 -4.07 4.94 7.59
CA ASP A 51 -5.47 4.54 7.44
C ASP A 51 -6.24 5.55 6.59
N HIS A 52 -5.84 6.82 6.61
CA HIS A 52 -6.34 7.83 5.68
C HIS A 52 -5.72 7.66 4.29
N PHE A 53 -4.40 7.46 4.20
CA PHE A 53 -3.72 7.37 2.91
C PHE A 53 -4.20 6.19 2.05
N ILE A 54 -4.48 5.04 2.67
CA ILE A 54 -4.95 3.86 1.94
C ILE A 54 -6.32 4.08 1.26
N ILE A 55 -7.14 5.03 1.74
CA ILE A 55 -8.43 5.40 1.12
C ILE A 55 -8.22 6.01 -0.28
N HIS A 56 -7.08 6.68 -0.51
CA HIS A 56 -6.76 7.26 -1.80
C HIS A 56 -6.21 6.25 -2.81
N GLN A 57 -5.92 5.02 -2.37
CA GLN A 57 -5.26 4.00 -3.19
C GLN A 57 -6.01 3.69 -4.50
N PRO A 58 -7.34 3.54 -4.56
CA PRO A 58 -8.07 3.31 -5.82
C PRO A 58 -7.82 4.40 -6.86
N ARG A 59 -7.83 5.67 -6.43
CA ARG A 59 -7.58 6.83 -7.30
C ARG A 59 -6.14 6.88 -7.81
N LEU A 60 -5.19 6.49 -6.96
CA LEU A 60 -3.78 6.39 -7.37
C LEU A 60 -3.59 5.26 -8.38
N LEU A 61 -4.20 4.10 -8.16
CA LEU A 61 -4.15 2.96 -9.07
C LEU A 61 -4.80 3.27 -10.43
N GLU A 62 -5.90 4.02 -10.43
CA GLU A 62 -6.55 4.49 -11.66
C GLU A 62 -5.61 5.41 -12.49
N ARG A 63 -4.81 6.25 -11.83
CA ARG A 63 -3.98 7.28 -12.49
C ARG A 63 -2.59 6.81 -12.85
N PHE A 64 -1.97 6.01 -11.99
CA PHE A 64 -0.58 5.59 -12.10
C PHE A 64 -0.43 4.10 -12.43
N GLY A 65 -1.54 3.37 -12.51
CA GLY A 65 -1.52 1.93 -12.69
C GLY A 65 -1.11 1.19 -11.41
N PRO A 66 -0.73 -0.10 -11.53
CA PRO A 66 -0.48 -0.97 -10.40
C PRO A 66 0.59 -0.44 -9.45
N SER A 67 0.34 -0.59 -8.14
CA SER A 67 1.24 -0.08 -7.08
C SER A 67 2.66 -0.59 -7.18
N ARG A 68 2.86 -1.81 -7.71
CA ARG A 68 4.17 -2.41 -7.96
C ARG A 68 5.11 -1.48 -8.75
N GLY A 69 4.58 -0.74 -9.73
CA GLY A 69 5.38 0.11 -10.61
C GLY A 69 5.94 1.37 -9.94
N TRP A 70 5.35 1.80 -8.84
CA TRP A 70 5.71 3.04 -8.13
C TRP A 70 5.92 2.84 -6.63
N SER A 71 6.04 1.58 -6.18
CA SER A 71 6.33 1.25 -4.79
C SER A 71 7.76 1.63 -4.37
N SER A 72 7.97 1.81 -3.07
CA SER A 72 9.28 2.11 -2.48
C SER A 72 10.26 0.93 -2.48
N PHE A 73 9.86 -0.25 -2.97
CA PHE A 73 10.72 -1.44 -2.95
C PHE A 73 12.03 -1.26 -3.72
N ALA A 74 11.98 -0.68 -4.91
CA ALA A 74 13.16 -0.42 -5.73
C ALA A 74 14.13 0.58 -5.06
N PRO A 75 13.69 1.78 -4.62
CA PRO A 75 14.59 2.72 -3.94
C PRO A 75 15.11 2.20 -2.60
N GLU A 76 14.33 1.43 -1.83
CA GLU A 76 14.81 0.79 -0.59
C GLU A 76 15.95 -0.19 -0.88
N ARG A 77 15.84 -0.99 -1.95
CA ARG A 77 16.91 -1.87 -2.40
C ARG A 77 18.16 -1.09 -2.80
N TRP A 78 18.01 0.05 -3.48
CA TRP A 78 19.14 0.91 -3.84
C TRP A 78 19.82 1.51 -2.60
N ASN A 79 19.05 1.94 -1.59
CA ASN A 79 19.60 2.42 -0.33
C ASN A 79 20.48 1.36 0.34
N ALA A 80 20.04 0.08 0.35
CA ALA A 80 20.84 -1.01 0.86
C ALA A 80 22.16 -1.20 0.09
N MET A 81 22.11 -1.13 -1.25
CA MET A 81 23.30 -1.22 -2.10
C MET A 81 24.28 -0.06 -1.85
N LEU A 82 23.77 1.16 -1.67
CA LEU A 82 24.56 2.34 -1.36
C LEU A 82 25.23 2.25 0.01
N MET A 83 24.50 1.80 1.04
CA MET A 83 25.07 1.57 2.38
C MET A 83 26.16 0.49 2.39
N ALA A 84 26.07 -0.49 1.50
CA ALA A 84 27.08 -1.54 1.36
C ALA A 84 28.36 -1.07 0.64
N GLN A 85 28.37 0.10 0.01
CA GLN A 85 29.58 0.62 -0.62
C GLN A 85 30.56 1.13 0.46
N PRO A 86 31.82 0.68 0.47
CA PRO A 86 32.83 1.12 1.43
C PRO A 86 33.38 2.48 1.04
N THR A 87 32.52 3.50 0.99
CA THR A 87 32.93 4.86 0.61
C THR A 87 33.69 5.57 1.71
N ASN A 88 33.76 5.04 2.96
CA ASN A 88 34.49 5.66 4.08
C ASN A 88 34.23 7.18 4.19
N HIS A 89 33.00 7.63 3.96
CA HIS A 89 32.62 9.05 3.91
C HIS A 89 33.38 9.91 2.88
N LYS A 90 34.05 9.30 1.91
CA LYS A 90 34.66 9.97 0.76
C LYS A 90 33.69 9.90 -0.41
N ILE A 91 33.33 11.06 -0.93
CA ILE A 91 32.77 11.16 -2.27
C ILE A 91 33.91 10.77 -3.22
N GLY A 92 33.65 9.80 -4.10
CA GLY A 92 34.61 9.39 -5.14
C GLY A 92 34.97 10.54 -6.06
#